data_AF-A0A7Y8H8L4-F1
#
_entry.id   AF-A0A7Y8H8L4-F1
#
_cell.length_a   1.000
_cell.length_b   1.000
_cell.length_c   1.000
_cell.angle_alpha   90.00
_cell.angle_beta   90.00
_cell.angle_gamma   90.00
#
_symmetry.space_group_name_H-M   'P 1'
#
loop_
_entity.id
_entity.type
_entity.pdbx_description
1 polymer ?
#
loop_
_entity_poly.entity_id
_entity_poly.type
_entity_poly.pdbx_seq_one_letter_code
_entity_poly.pdbx_strand_id
1 'polypeptide(L)' 'MKKVFLLIFFLLLPTVVYSQPSIEFKTETHDFGTILPDDTIEHTFEFKNIGNEDLEIKRLSSS' A
#
# COMPACT_ATOMS: atom_id res chain seq x y z
N MET A 1 -31.62 -33.90 -5.46
CA MET A 1 -30.76 -33.52 -6.61
C MET A 1 -30.69 -32.01 -6.83
N LYS A 2 -31.82 -31.30 -7.02
CA LYS A 2 -31.82 -29.83 -7.25
C LYS A 2 -31.18 -29.00 -6.11
N LYS A 3 -31.41 -29.38 -4.85
CA LYS A 3 -30.85 -28.70 -3.66
C LYS A 3 -29.33 -28.86 -3.51
N VAL A 4 -28.78 -30.00 -3.94
CA VAL A 4 -27.33 -30.26 -3.92
C VAL A 4 -26.61 -29.43 -4.97
N PHE A 5 -27.22 -29.29 -6.15
CA PHE A 5 -26.72 -28.42 -7.22
C PHE A 5 -26.67 -26.94 -6.78
N LEU A 6 -27.67 -26.48 -6.03
CA LEU A 6 -27.72 -25.12 -5.46
C LEU A 6 -26.60 -24.86 -4.45
N LEU A 7 -26.23 -25.89 -3.67
CA LEU A 7 -25.17 -25.83 -2.65
C LEU A 7 -23.78 -25.73 -3.29
N ILE A 8 -23.55 -26.46 -4.39
CA ILE A 8 -22.32 -26.37 -5.19
C ILE A 8 -22.22 -25.01 -5.90
N PHE A 9 -23.34 -24.47 -6.36
CA PHE A 9 -23.39 -23.13 -6.97
C PHE A 9 -23.02 -22.01 -5.98
N PHE A 10 -23.44 -22.13 -4.71
CA PHE A 10 -23.06 -21.17 -3.67
C PHE A 10 -21.58 -21.29 -3.25
N LEU A 11 -20.98 -22.48 -3.39
CA LEU A 11 -19.55 -22.71 -3.17
C LEU A 11 -18.66 -22.10 -4.27
N LEU A 12 -19.22 -21.87 -5.46
CA LEU A 12 -18.54 -21.30 -6.64
C LEU A 12 -18.76 -19.78 -6.77
N LEU A 13 -19.35 -19.13 -5.76
CA LEU A 13 -19.50 -17.68 -5.77
C LEU A 13 -18.10 -17.03 -5.82
N PRO A 14 -17.82 -16.14 -6.77
CA PRO A 14 -16.55 -15.46 -6.85
C PRO A 14 -16.35 -14.65 -5.56
N THR A 15 -15.22 -14.88 -4.89
CA THR A 15 -14.78 -14.02 -3.80
C THR A 15 -14.59 -12.62 -4.39
N VAL A 16 -15.41 -11.67 -3.96
CA VAL A 16 -15.21 -10.26 -4.30
C VAL A 16 -13.86 -9.86 -3.69
N VAL A 17 -12.85 -9.73 -4.55
CA VAL A 17 -11.55 -9.19 -4.15
C VAL A 17 -11.80 -7.71 -3.92
N TYR A 18 -11.79 -7.29 -2.65
CA TYR A 18 -11.91 -5.88 -2.30
C TYR A 18 -10.70 -5.14 -2.86
N SER A 19 -10.99 -4.12 -3.65
CA SER A 19 -9.98 -3.22 -4.18
C SER A 19 -9.62 -2.21 -3.09
N GLN A 20 -8.34 -1.94 -2.89
CA GLN A 20 -7.86 -0.99 -1.90
C GLN A 20 -6.53 -0.35 -2.33
N PRO A 21 -6.30 0.94 -2.04
CA PRO A 21 -5.00 1.55 -2.22
C PRO A 21 -4.00 0.94 -1.24
N SER A 22 -2.74 0.79 -1.66
CA SER A 22 -1.68 0.25 -0.83
C SER A 22 -0.36 0.91 -1.19
N ILE A 23 0.27 1.55 -0.21
CA ILE A 23 1.53 2.26 -0.39
C ILE A 23 2.70 1.35 0.02
N GLU A 24 3.70 1.24 -0.84
CA GLU A 24 4.95 0.54 -0.57
C GLU A 24 6.12 1.52 -0.72
N PHE A 25 6.89 1.70 0.35
CA PHE A 25 8.10 2.53 0.33
C PHE A 25 9.30 1.69 -0.06
N LYS A 26 10.17 2.26 -0.90
CA LYS A 26 11.47 1.64 -1.24
C LYS A 26 12.38 1.55 -0.01
N THR A 27 12.31 2.57 0.84
CA THR A 27 12.97 2.63 2.14
C THR A 27 12.09 3.43 3.10
N GLU A 28 11.88 2.95 4.31
CA GLU A 28 11.05 3.65 5.33
C GLU A 28 11.88 4.55 6.24
N THR A 29 13.19 4.34 6.30
CA THR A 29 14.11 5.07 7.17
C THR A 29 15.36 5.48 6.41
N HIS A 30 15.92 6.63 6.76
CA HIS A 30 17.21 7.06 6.24
C HIS A 30 18.06 7.56 7.39
N ASP A 31 19.28 7.03 7.50
CA ASP A 31 20.29 7.51 8.44
C ASP A 31 21.21 8.48 7.70
N PHE A 32 21.14 9.75 8.08
CA PHE A 32 22.01 10.79 7.54
C PHE A 32 23.45 10.71 8.07
N GLY A 33 23.70 9.91 9.11
CA GLY A 33 25.00 9.75 9.73
C GLY A 33 25.50 11.03 10.39
N THR A 34 26.82 11.26 10.27
CA THR A 34 27.47 12.47 10.80
C THR A 34 27.37 13.59 9.78
N ILE A 35 26.65 14.65 10.14
CA ILE A 35 26.47 15.85 9.33
C ILE A 35 27.41 16.94 9.87
N LEU A 36 28.13 17.65 9.00
CA LEU A 36 28.98 18.76 9.42
C LEU A 36 28.17 20.05 9.56
N PRO A 37 28.65 21.02 10.36
CA PRO A 37 28.11 22.37 10.35
C PRO A 37 28.14 22.92 8.91
N ASP A 38 27.04 23.55 8.50
CA ASP A 38 26.79 24.13 7.16
C ASP A 38 26.46 23.14 6.02
N ASP A 39 26.37 21.83 6.29
CA ASP A 39 25.89 20.88 5.27
C ASP A 39 24.38 21.04 5.05
N THR A 40 23.98 21.22 3.79
CA THR A 40 22.59 21.07 3.34
C THR A 40 22.46 19.72 2.65
N ILE A 41 21.71 18.81 3.27
CA ILE A 41 21.48 17.47 2.74
C ILE A 41 20.00 17.27 2.43
N GLU A 42 19.73 16.53 1.37
CA GLU A 42 18.39 16.21 0.92
C GLU A 42 18.27 14.70 0.75
N HIS A 43 17.12 14.16 1.15
CA HIS A 43 16.77 12.76 0.89
C HIS A 43 15.36 12.68 0.32
N THR A 44 15.20 11.92 -0.75
CA THR A 44 13.90 11.65 -1.39
C THR A 44 13.45 10.24 -1.05
N PHE A 45 12.28 10.12 -0.42
CA PHE A 45 11.62 8.84 -0.19
C PHE A 45 10.79 8.46 -1.42
N GLU A 46 11.23 7.41 -2.13
CA GLU A 46 10.48 6.82 -3.23
C GLU A 46 9.43 5.84 -2.69
N PHE A 47 8.20 5.93 -3.19
CA PHE A 47 7.14 4.96 -2.91
C PHE A 47 6.31 4.67 -4.17
N LYS A 48 5.58 3.55 -4.13
CA LYS A 48 4.69 3.12 -5.18
C LYS A 48 3.33 2.75 -4.61
N ASN A 49 2.27 3.11 -5.32
CA ASN A 49 0.96 2.50 -5.09
C ASN A 49 0.95 1.09 -5.72
N ILE A 50 0.97 0.06 -4.88
CA ILE A 50 0.86 -1.35 -5.27
C ILE A 50 -0.57 -1.88 -5.15
N GLY A 51 -1.50 -1.03 -4.69
CA GLY A 51 -2.92 -1.32 -4.66
C GLY A 51 -3.55 -1.32 -6.05
N ASN A 52 -4.83 -1.66 -6.07
CA ASN A 52 -5.68 -1.71 -7.27
C ASN A 52 -6.70 -0.56 -7.33
N GLU A 53 -6.55 0.44 -6.46
CA GLU A 53 -7.28 1.73 -6.50
C GLU A 53 -6.31 2.90 -6.38
N ASP A 54 -6.79 4.10 -6.68
CA ASP A 54 -6.02 5.33 -6.56
C ASP A 54 -5.63 5.63 -5.09
N LEU A 55 -4.36 5.97 -4.88
CA LEU A 55 -3.82 6.33 -3.58
C LEU A 55 -3.80 7.87 -3.44
N GLU A 56 -4.70 8.41 -2.61
CA GLU A 56 -4.77 9.85 -2.29
C GLU A 56 -4.04 10.15 -0.96
N ILE A 57 -3.02 11.01 -1.00
CA ILE A 57 -2.29 11.45 0.20
C ILE A 57 -3.03 12.63 0.85
N LYS A 58 -3.73 12.37 1.95
CA LYS A 58 -4.58 13.38 2.64
C LYS A 58 -3.83 14.26 3.63
N ARG A 59 -2.74 13.76 4.21
CA ARG A 59 -1.97 14.47 5.24
C ARG A 59 -0.54 13.98 5.26
N LEU A 60 0.39 14.93 5.38
CA LEU A 60 1.80 14.70 5.67
C LEU A 60 2.13 15.35 7.02
N SER A 61 2.90 14.67 7.87
CA SER A 61 3.39 15.25 9.12
C SER A 61 4.82 14.81 9.41
N SER A 62 5.60 15.72 9.98
CA SER A 62 6.85 15.44 10.67
C SER A 62 6.58 15.41 12.17
N SER A 63 7.20 14.47 12.87
CA SER A 63 7.23 14.42 14.34
C SER A 63 8.47 15.13 14.88
#